data_AF-A0A9P3GH56-F1
#
_entry.id   AF-A0A9P3GH56-F1
#
_cell.length_a   1.000
_cell.length_b   1.000
_cell.length_c   1.000
_cell.angle_alpha   90.00
_cell.angle_beta   90.00
_cell.angle_gamma   90.00
#
_symmetry.space_group_name_H-M   'P 1'
#
loop_
_entity.id
_entity.type
_entity.pdbx_description
1 polymer ?
#
loop_
_entity_poly.entity_id
_entity_poly.type
_entity_poly.pdbx_seq_one_letter_code
_entity_poly.pdbx_strand_id
1 'polypeptide(L)'
;MLLAKVFTLLRSLVMNALDERLPSDTHALLELRKPDEDPKSRTEVYVEDAGVDTEERARMRRRFMIVFRAVSAAVLLVVILGIVSGNTYTKAETDSGKATLVKVLRQAATVISFLLVLFQHGLLVYVYYTIRRIRRVALLQLFATSAIVIIVPIYHLIIMSNKTTSLTSTERGSQNTSVDKVAFYVLQAAPEFLASAALLSTNVKIMFGMGWFGGRQHAGEA
;
A
#
# COMPACT_ATOMS: atom_id res chain seq x y z
N MET A 1 1.31 -11.14 -2.11
CA MET A 1 1.13 -10.39 -3.38
C MET A 1 0.13 -9.23 -3.29
N LEU A 2 -0.98 -9.37 -2.57
CA LEU A 2 -2.01 -8.32 -2.48
C LEU A 2 -1.51 -7.02 -1.81
N LEU A 3 -0.67 -7.13 -0.78
CA LEU A 3 0.00 -5.99 -0.14
C LEU A 3 0.75 -5.10 -1.14
N ALA A 4 1.52 -5.70 -2.06
CA ALA A 4 2.25 -4.96 -3.09
C ALA A 4 1.31 -4.18 -4.03
N LYS A 5 0.14 -4.75 -4.34
CA LYS A 5 -0.88 -4.09 -5.17
C LYS A 5 -1.50 -2.91 -4.44
N VAL A 6 -1.94 -3.11 -3.19
CA VAL A 6 -2.49 -2.03 -2.34
C VAL A 6 -1.49 -0.88 -2.21
N PHE A 7 -0.22 -1.20 -2.00
CA PHE A 7 0.85 -0.21 -1.90
C PHE A 7 1.11 0.54 -3.22
N THR A 8 1.05 -0.16 -4.35
CA THR A 8 1.17 0.46 -5.69
C THR A 8 0.00 1.41 -5.97
N LEU A 9 -1.22 1.04 -5.58
CA LEU A 9 -2.39 1.91 -5.70
C LEU A 9 -2.27 3.15 -4.82
N LEU A 10 -1.79 3.00 -3.58
CA LEU A 10 -1.52 4.11 -2.68
C LEU A 10 -0.47 5.06 -3.26
N ARG A 11 0.61 4.51 -3.85
CA ARG A 11 1.63 5.31 -4.55
C ARG A 11 1.01 6.11 -5.69
N SER A 12 0.21 5.47 -6.55
CA SER A 12 -0.43 6.15 -7.67
C SER A 12 -1.39 7.24 -7.19
N LEU A 13 -2.16 6.99 -6.12
CA LEU A 13 -3.06 7.99 -5.53
C LEU A 13 -2.30 9.21 -5.01
N VAL A 14 -1.24 8.97 -4.23
CA VAL A 14 -0.42 10.04 -3.62
C VAL A 14 0.30 10.81 -4.72
N MET A 15 0.83 10.13 -5.73
CA MET A 15 1.48 10.81 -6.86
C MET A 15 0.48 11.64 -7.67
N ASN A 16 -0.70 11.12 -7.96
CA ASN A 16 -1.73 11.86 -8.70
C ASN A 16 -2.23 13.08 -7.90
N ALA A 17 -2.44 12.93 -6.59
CA ALA A 17 -2.81 14.04 -5.71
C ALA A 17 -1.72 15.11 -5.55
N LEU A 18 -0.46 14.76 -5.83
CA LEU A 18 0.69 15.68 -5.82
C LEU A 18 1.06 16.20 -7.22
N ASP A 19 0.52 15.62 -8.29
CA ASP A 19 0.87 15.90 -9.70
C ASP A 19 -0.27 16.58 -10.47
N GLU A 20 -1.40 16.91 -9.82
CA GLU A 20 -2.30 17.94 -10.33
C GLU A 20 -1.50 19.24 -10.47
N ARG A 21 -0.96 19.39 -11.68
CA ARG A 21 -0.35 20.59 -12.23
C ARG A 21 -1.14 21.78 -11.71
N LEU A 22 -0.41 22.82 -11.30
CA LEU A 22 -0.98 24.16 -11.25
C LEU A 22 -1.96 24.29 -12.42
N PRO A 23 -3.24 24.60 -12.15
CA PRO A 23 -4.18 24.73 -13.23
C PRO A 23 -3.55 25.68 -14.23
N SER A 24 -3.59 25.29 -15.50
CA SER A 24 -3.24 26.15 -16.63
C SER A 24 -4.06 27.46 -16.66
N ASP A 25 -4.91 27.67 -15.65
CA ASP A 25 -5.63 28.89 -15.34
C ASP A 25 -4.74 30.00 -14.77
N THR A 26 -3.47 29.80 -14.44
CA THR A 26 -2.60 30.97 -14.17
C THR A 26 -2.50 31.87 -15.41
N HIS A 27 -2.60 31.30 -16.61
CA HIS A 27 -2.72 32.07 -17.85
C HIS A 27 -4.14 32.61 -18.08
N ALA A 28 -5.20 31.87 -17.72
CA ALA A 28 -6.58 32.34 -17.86
C ALA A 28 -6.96 33.45 -16.85
N LEU A 29 -6.38 33.43 -15.65
CA LEU A 29 -6.52 34.46 -14.62
C LEU A 29 -5.70 35.71 -14.94
N LEU A 30 -4.61 35.58 -15.71
CA LEU A 30 -3.88 36.72 -16.29
C LEU A 30 -4.66 37.38 -17.42
N GLU A 31 -5.53 36.66 -18.14
CA GLU A 31 -6.38 37.21 -19.21
C GLU A 31 -7.66 37.91 -18.70
N LEU A 32 -8.14 37.63 -17.47
CA LEU A 32 -9.30 38.31 -16.85
C LEU A 32 -8.94 39.63 -16.12
N ARG A 33 -7.79 40.22 -16.45
CA ARG A 33 -7.24 41.43 -15.82
C ARG A 33 -8.08 42.68 -16.14
N LYS A 34 -8.77 43.22 -15.12
CA LYS A 34 -9.25 44.61 -15.12
C LYS A 34 -8.05 45.58 -14.98
N PRO A 35 -8.05 46.73 -15.67
CA PRO A 35 -6.84 47.52 -15.91
C PRO A 35 -6.41 48.47 -14.78
N ASP A 36 -6.93 48.40 -13.54
CA ASP A 36 -6.84 49.52 -12.58
C ASP A 36 -6.13 49.24 -11.24
N GLU A 37 -5.39 48.13 -11.09
CA GLU A 37 -4.59 47.87 -9.87
C GLU A 37 -3.10 47.66 -10.21
N ASP A 38 -2.23 48.28 -9.39
CA ASP A 38 -0.78 48.33 -9.56
C ASP A 38 -0.16 46.92 -9.67
N PRO A 39 0.38 46.55 -10.85
CA PRO A 39 0.74 45.18 -11.16
C PRO A 39 1.96 44.64 -10.42
N LYS A 40 2.86 45.49 -9.91
CA LYS A 40 4.13 44.99 -9.35
C LYS A 40 3.97 44.37 -7.97
N SER A 41 3.19 45.00 -7.08
CA SER A 41 3.08 44.56 -5.68
C SER A 41 2.30 43.26 -5.51
N ARG A 42 1.25 43.02 -6.30
CA ARG A 42 0.50 41.75 -6.23
C ARG A 42 1.20 40.59 -6.92
N THR A 43 1.87 40.84 -8.05
CA THR A 43 2.52 39.75 -8.80
C THR A 43 3.68 39.14 -8.01
N GLU A 44 4.45 39.95 -7.28
CA GLU A 44 5.53 39.45 -6.41
C GLU A 44 4.98 38.59 -5.25
N VAL A 45 3.91 39.03 -4.58
CA VAL A 45 3.30 38.27 -3.48
C VAL A 45 2.68 36.94 -3.94
N TYR A 46 2.01 36.90 -5.09
CA TYR A 46 1.44 35.66 -5.63
C TYR A 46 2.50 34.70 -6.18
N VAL A 47 3.58 35.23 -6.76
CA VAL A 47 4.70 34.40 -7.27
C VAL A 47 5.54 33.84 -6.13
N GLU A 48 5.73 34.59 -5.03
CA GLU A 48 6.43 34.12 -3.85
C GLU A 48 5.63 33.04 -3.09
N ASP A 49 4.33 33.24 -2.88
CA ASP A 49 3.46 32.24 -2.22
C ASP A 49 3.30 30.95 -3.07
N ALA A 50 3.18 31.09 -4.40
CA ALA A 50 3.18 29.94 -5.31
C ALA A 50 4.55 29.24 -5.39
N GLY A 51 5.65 29.98 -5.25
CA GLY A 51 7.01 29.43 -5.18
C GLY A 51 7.24 28.61 -3.91
N VAL A 52 6.79 29.11 -2.76
CA VAL A 52 6.92 28.42 -1.46
C VAL A 52 6.06 27.14 -1.41
N ASP A 53 4.82 27.19 -1.90
CA ASP A 53 3.92 26.02 -1.96
C ASP A 53 4.44 24.95 -2.94
N THR A 54 5.08 25.33 -4.04
CA THR A 54 5.66 24.36 -4.99
C THR A 54 6.92 23.67 -4.46
N GLU A 55 7.80 24.38 -3.75
CA GLU A 55 8.98 23.78 -3.13
C GLU A 55 8.64 22.83 -1.98
N GLU A 56 7.67 23.17 -1.14
CA GLU A 56 7.21 22.30 -0.06
C GLU A 56 6.60 21.00 -0.60
N ARG A 57 5.76 21.09 -1.64
CA ARG A 57 5.19 19.93 -2.35
C ARG A 57 6.27 19.06 -3.01
N ALA A 58 7.29 19.68 -3.62
CA ALA A 58 8.40 18.95 -4.23
C ALA A 58 9.23 18.17 -3.19
N ARG A 59 9.48 18.78 -2.00
CA ARG A 59 10.14 18.11 -0.87
C ARG A 59 9.31 16.96 -0.32
N MET A 60 8.00 17.16 -0.13
CA MET A 60 7.08 16.09 0.27
C MET A 60 7.11 14.93 -0.74
N ARG A 61 7.02 15.22 -2.04
CA ARG A 61 7.07 14.20 -3.10
C ARG A 61 8.35 13.37 -3.06
N ARG A 62 9.52 14.00 -2.87
CA ARG A 62 10.80 13.28 -2.73
C ARG A 62 10.81 12.36 -1.51
N ARG A 63 10.33 12.83 -0.35
CA ARG A 63 10.22 12.01 0.87
C ARG A 63 9.32 10.80 0.64
N PHE A 64 8.14 11.00 0.05
CA PHE A 64 7.25 9.91 -0.30
C PHE A 64 7.92 8.92 -1.26
N MET A 65 8.60 9.38 -2.32
CA MET A 65 9.33 8.48 -3.24
C MET A 65 10.34 7.59 -2.54
N ILE A 66 11.11 8.15 -1.60
CA ILE A 66 12.11 7.39 -0.82
C ILE A 66 11.42 6.35 0.04
N VAL A 67 10.36 6.74 0.77
CA VAL A 67 9.56 5.82 1.59
C VAL A 67 8.94 4.71 0.74
N PHE A 68 8.34 5.04 -0.41
CA PHE A 68 7.77 4.07 -1.34
C PHE A 68 8.83 3.09 -1.86
N ARG A 69 10.02 3.56 -2.22
CA ARG A 69 11.13 2.70 -2.65
C ARG A 69 11.61 1.77 -1.53
N ALA A 70 11.76 2.30 -0.32
CA ALA A 70 12.19 1.52 0.84
C ALA A 70 11.19 0.40 1.17
N VAL A 71 9.89 0.70 1.18
CA VAL A 71 8.83 -0.30 1.40
C VAL A 71 8.79 -1.32 0.27
N SER A 72 8.92 -0.90 -0.99
CA SER A 72 8.99 -1.85 -2.12
C SER A 72 10.17 -2.82 -1.99
N ALA A 73 11.34 -2.35 -1.54
CA ALA A 73 12.48 -3.21 -1.26
C ALA A 73 12.19 -4.19 -0.10
N ALA A 74 11.54 -3.74 0.97
CA ALA A 74 11.15 -4.60 2.09
C ALA A 74 10.14 -5.68 1.67
N VAL A 75 9.17 -5.35 0.80
CA VAL A 75 8.24 -6.34 0.24
C VAL A 75 8.99 -7.38 -0.60
N LEU A 76 9.96 -6.95 -1.40
CA LEU A 76 10.79 -7.88 -2.19
C LEU A 76 11.60 -8.80 -1.28
N LEU A 77 12.15 -8.29 -0.18
CA LEU A 77 12.86 -9.07 0.82
C LEU A 77 11.97 -10.18 1.40
N VAL A 78 10.72 -9.86 1.78
CA VAL A 78 9.75 -10.85 2.27
C VAL A 78 9.49 -11.95 1.23
N VAL A 79 9.34 -11.58 -0.04
CA VAL A 79 9.14 -12.54 -1.14
C VAL A 79 10.34 -13.46 -1.28
N ILE A 80 11.56 -12.92 -1.24
CA ILE A 80 12.80 -13.71 -1.30
C ILE A 80 12.88 -14.69 -0.12
N LEU A 81 12.59 -14.24 1.10
CA LEU A 81 12.56 -15.11 2.28
C LEU A 81 11.54 -16.24 2.12
N GLY A 82 10.37 -15.94 1.57
CA GLY A 82 9.34 -16.94 1.26
C GLY A 82 9.81 -17.99 0.26
N ILE A 83 10.48 -17.58 -0.82
CA ILE A 83 11.02 -18.48 -1.85
C ILE A 83 12.13 -19.36 -1.27
N VAL A 84 13.10 -18.77 -0.56
CA VAL A 84 14.21 -19.51 0.05
C VAL A 84 13.69 -20.52 1.07
N SER A 85 12.72 -20.12 1.89
CA SER A 85 12.06 -21.00 2.83
C SER A 85 11.32 -22.15 2.14
N GLY A 86 10.61 -21.87 1.05
CA GLY A 86 9.92 -22.88 0.25
C GLY A 86 10.89 -23.91 -0.34
N ASN A 87 11.98 -23.45 -0.96
CA ASN A 87 12.98 -24.32 -1.57
C ASN A 87 13.77 -25.15 -0.54
N THR A 88 13.90 -24.65 0.69
CA THR A 88 14.62 -25.36 1.76
C THR A 88 13.70 -26.35 2.50
N TYR A 89 12.38 -26.23 2.34
CA TYR A 89 11.40 -27.07 3.03
C TYR A 89 11.55 -28.56 2.70
N THR A 90 11.74 -28.92 1.43
CA THR A 90 11.93 -30.32 1.01
C THR A 90 13.18 -30.95 1.62
N LYS A 91 14.19 -30.13 1.91
CA LYS A 91 15.43 -30.56 2.56
C LYS A 91 15.34 -30.56 4.09
N ALA A 92 14.31 -29.94 4.65
CA ALA A 92 14.09 -29.85 6.09
C ALA A 92 13.41 -31.09 6.68
N GLU A 93 12.83 -31.95 5.83
CA GLU A 93 12.20 -33.20 6.27
C GLU A 93 13.22 -34.22 6.80
N THR A 94 14.46 -34.16 6.32
CA THR A 94 15.54 -35.11 6.68
C THR A 94 16.61 -34.51 7.59
N ASP A 95 16.56 -33.21 7.88
CA ASP A 95 17.60 -32.46 8.60
C ASP A 95 16.99 -31.44 9.57
N SER A 96 17.21 -31.67 10.87
CA SER A 96 16.70 -30.83 11.96
C SER A 96 17.27 -29.41 11.97
N GLY A 97 18.51 -29.22 11.48
CA GLY A 97 19.13 -27.91 11.35
C GLY A 97 18.43 -27.07 10.27
N LYS A 98 18.10 -27.69 9.13
CA LYS A 98 17.35 -27.03 8.05
C LYS A 98 15.90 -26.75 8.46
N ALA A 99 15.27 -27.61 9.24
CA ALA A 99 13.94 -27.36 9.79
C ALA A 99 13.88 -26.11 10.67
N THR A 100 14.87 -25.93 11.54
CA THR A 100 14.99 -24.74 12.39
C THR A 100 15.19 -23.47 11.53
N LEU A 101 16.06 -23.54 10.52
CA LEU A 101 16.30 -22.43 9.61
C LEU A 101 15.02 -22.03 8.86
N VAL A 102 14.28 -23.00 8.30
CA VAL A 102 13.00 -22.76 7.64
C VAL A 102 12.01 -22.09 8.58
N LYS A 103 11.90 -22.56 9.84
CA LYS A 103 11.01 -21.96 10.84
C LYS A 103 11.36 -20.49 11.07
N VAL A 104 12.63 -20.18 11.29
CA VAL A 104 13.10 -18.80 11.54
C VAL A 104 12.86 -17.90 10.32
N LEU A 105 13.16 -18.37 9.11
CA LEU A 105 12.92 -17.58 7.89
C LEU A 105 11.43 -17.25 7.72
N ARG A 106 10.54 -18.22 7.93
CA ARG A 106 9.10 -17.98 7.81
C ARG A 106 8.61 -17.03 8.90
N GLN A 107 9.07 -17.19 10.14
CA GLN A 107 8.72 -16.30 11.24
C GLN A 107 9.18 -14.86 10.96
N ALA A 108 10.42 -14.67 10.49
CA ALA A 108 10.94 -13.37 10.11
C ALA A 108 10.10 -12.74 8.98
N ALA A 109 9.77 -13.50 7.93
CA ALA A 109 8.92 -13.03 6.84
C ALA A 109 7.53 -12.58 7.32
N THR A 110 6.91 -13.32 8.24
CA THR A 110 5.61 -12.97 8.82
C THR A 110 5.69 -11.69 9.66
N VAL A 111 6.71 -11.57 10.52
CA VAL A 111 6.91 -10.37 11.36
C VAL A 111 7.13 -9.13 10.49
N ILE A 112 7.99 -9.23 9.48
CA ILE A 112 8.24 -8.11 8.55
C ILE A 112 6.94 -7.74 7.81
N SER A 113 6.18 -8.74 7.33
CA SER A 113 4.89 -8.50 6.67
C SER A 113 3.90 -7.79 7.58
N PHE A 114 3.80 -8.19 8.85
CA PHE A 114 2.94 -7.56 9.84
C PHE A 114 3.32 -6.08 10.06
N LEU A 115 4.61 -5.81 10.26
CA LEU A 115 5.12 -4.44 10.42
C LEU A 115 4.86 -3.58 9.19
N LEU A 116 4.99 -4.14 7.98
CA LEU A 116 4.67 -3.44 6.74
C LEU A 116 3.19 -3.09 6.63
N VAL A 117 2.28 -3.97 7.04
CA VAL A 117 0.83 -3.68 7.08
C VAL A 117 0.52 -2.57 8.09
N LEU A 118 1.14 -2.61 9.28
CA LEU A 118 0.97 -1.56 10.29
C LEU A 118 1.50 -0.22 9.80
N PHE A 119 2.69 -0.22 9.20
CA PHE A 119 3.28 0.97 8.60
C PHE A 119 2.37 1.55 7.50
N GLN A 120 1.78 0.70 6.66
CA GLN A 120 0.82 1.12 5.65
C GLN A 120 -0.43 1.78 6.25
N HIS A 121 -0.99 1.24 7.34
CA HIS A 121 -2.11 1.89 8.03
C HIS A 121 -1.71 3.26 8.58
N GLY A 122 -0.53 3.36 9.22
CA GLY A 122 0.01 4.63 9.68
C GLY A 122 0.17 5.64 8.54
N LEU A 123 0.67 5.20 7.39
CA LEU A 123 0.83 6.04 6.20
C LEU A 123 -0.52 6.51 5.63
N LEU A 124 -1.53 5.64 5.60
CA LEU A 124 -2.89 5.99 5.16
C LEU A 124 -3.52 7.04 6.07
N VAL A 125 -3.38 6.88 7.39
CA VAL A 125 -3.86 7.85 8.39
C VAL A 125 -3.11 9.17 8.26
N TYR A 126 -1.78 9.13 8.13
CA TYR A 126 -0.97 10.32 7.89
C TYR A 126 -1.43 11.08 6.64
N VAL A 127 -1.57 10.38 5.51
CA VAL A 127 -2.04 10.97 4.24
C VAL A 127 -3.46 11.55 4.38
N TYR A 128 -4.34 10.89 5.14
CA TYR A 128 -5.70 11.40 5.40
C TYR A 128 -5.70 12.75 6.11
N TYR A 129 -4.79 12.95 7.09
CA TYR A 129 -4.69 14.21 7.83
C TYR A 129 -3.87 15.28 7.10
N THR A 130 -2.80 14.90 6.40
CA THR A 130 -1.90 15.85 5.75
C THR A 130 -2.42 16.35 4.40
N ILE A 131 -3.06 15.49 3.60
CA ILE A 131 -3.46 15.84 2.22
C ILE A 131 -4.96 16.14 2.17
N ARG A 132 -5.30 17.42 2.24
CA ARG A 132 -6.70 17.90 2.32
C ARG A 132 -7.54 17.67 1.05
N ARG A 133 -6.90 17.51 -0.12
CA ARG A 133 -7.58 17.35 -1.44
C ARG A 133 -7.72 15.90 -1.93
N ILE A 134 -7.36 14.91 -1.13
CA ILE A 134 -7.40 13.52 -1.58
C ILE A 134 -8.83 12.93 -1.53
N ARG A 135 -9.16 12.03 -2.45
CA ARG A 135 -10.47 11.34 -2.47
C ARG A 135 -10.58 10.41 -1.27
N ARG A 136 -11.27 10.88 -0.20
CA ARG A 136 -11.41 10.16 1.07
C ARG A 136 -12.01 8.76 0.91
N VAL A 137 -12.93 8.59 -0.03
CA VAL A 137 -13.55 7.27 -0.32
C VAL A 137 -12.51 6.25 -0.75
N ALA A 138 -11.56 6.63 -1.62
CA ALA A 138 -10.49 5.75 -2.08
C ALA A 138 -9.54 5.36 -0.93
N LEU A 139 -9.21 6.31 -0.05
CA LEU A 139 -8.41 6.03 1.15
C LEU A 139 -9.12 5.09 2.12
N LEU A 140 -10.41 5.33 2.40
CA LEU A 140 -11.20 4.47 3.28
C LEU A 140 -11.30 3.04 2.73
N GLN A 141 -11.41 2.90 1.42
CA GLN A 141 -11.43 1.58 0.80
C GLN A 141 -10.07 0.88 0.89
N LEU A 142 -8.95 1.58 0.65
CA LEU A 142 -7.61 1.02 0.86
C LEU A 142 -7.39 0.63 2.32
N PHE A 143 -7.88 1.46 3.25
CA PHE A 143 -7.82 1.17 4.69
C PHE A 143 -8.63 -0.08 5.04
N ALA A 144 -9.89 -0.17 4.59
CA ALA A 144 -10.73 -1.35 4.82
C ALA A 144 -10.12 -2.63 4.22
N THR A 145 -9.60 -2.55 3.00
CA THR A 145 -8.93 -3.67 2.33
C THR A 145 -7.67 -4.09 3.10
N SER A 146 -6.87 -3.13 3.55
CA SER A 146 -5.66 -3.36 4.35
C SER A 146 -5.99 -3.96 5.72
N ALA A 147 -7.09 -3.53 6.34
CA ALA A 147 -7.56 -4.03 7.62
C ALA A 147 -8.00 -5.50 7.53
N ILE A 148 -8.62 -5.92 6.42
CA ILE A 148 -8.95 -7.33 6.18
C ILE A 148 -7.67 -8.16 6.04
N VAL A 149 -6.66 -7.65 5.33
CA VAL A 149 -5.40 -8.37 5.07
C VAL A 149 -4.55 -8.55 6.33
N ILE A 150 -4.70 -7.71 7.36
CA ILE A 150 -3.92 -7.84 8.61
C ILE A 150 -4.22 -9.14 9.37
N ILE A 151 -5.38 -9.76 9.12
CA ILE A 151 -5.80 -11.02 9.75
C ILE A 151 -4.80 -12.14 9.41
N VAL A 152 -4.28 -12.17 8.18
CA VAL A 152 -3.37 -13.22 7.68
C VAL A 152 -2.06 -13.29 8.48
N PRO A 153 -1.25 -12.21 8.59
CA PRO A 153 -0.02 -12.27 9.37
C PRO A 153 -0.26 -12.51 10.86
N ILE A 154 -1.38 -12.03 11.43
CA ILE A 154 -1.74 -12.32 12.83
C ILE A 154 -1.98 -13.83 13.01
N TYR A 155 -2.77 -14.44 12.13
CA TYR A 155 -3.02 -15.88 12.13
C TYR A 155 -1.70 -16.66 12.01
N HIS A 156 -0.79 -16.26 11.12
CA HIS A 156 0.52 -16.90 10.97
C HIS A 156 1.40 -16.77 12.21
N LEU A 157 1.42 -15.62 12.89
CA LEU A 157 2.17 -15.44 14.13
C LEU A 157 1.67 -16.37 15.24
N ILE A 158 0.35 -16.51 15.38
CA ILE A 158 -0.26 -17.41 16.36
C ILE A 158 0.12 -18.86 16.06
N ILE A 159 -0.02 -19.30 14.81
CA ILE A 159 0.34 -20.67 14.42
C ILE A 159 1.81 -20.97 14.65
N MET A 160 2.70 -20.07 14.24
CA MET A 160 4.16 -20.27 14.33
C MET A 160 4.66 -20.37 15.78
N SER A 161 3.88 -19.85 16.74
CA SER A 161 4.15 -20.01 18.16
C SER A 161 3.99 -21.46 18.63
N ASN A 162 3.14 -22.24 17.97
CA ASN A 162 2.97 -23.65 18.27
C ASN A 162 4.19 -24.46 17.82
N LYS A 163 4.57 -25.45 18.63
CA LYS A 163 5.66 -26.39 18.34
C LYS A 163 5.05 -27.78 18.26
N THR A 164 5.40 -28.54 17.22
CA THR A 164 4.95 -29.92 17.04
C THR A 164 6.17 -30.82 16.94
N THR A 165 6.05 -32.02 17.46
CA THR A 165 7.13 -33.02 17.52
C THR A 165 7.22 -33.86 16.24
N SER A 166 6.17 -33.87 15.42
CA SER A 166 6.10 -34.61 14.16
C SER A 166 5.23 -33.90 13.13
N LEU A 167 5.60 -34.01 11.85
CA LEU A 167 4.85 -33.51 10.69
C LEU A 167 3.50 -34.20 10.49
N THR A 168 3.29 -35.38 11.07
CA THR A 168 2.04 -36.14 11.02
C THR A 168 1.24 -36.07 12.32
N SER A 169 1.71 -35.29 13.31
CA SER A 169 0.98 -35.14 14.56
C SER A 169 -0.42 -34.59 14.30
N THR A 170 -1.40 -35.06 15.05
CA THR A 170 -2.79 -34.54 15.05
C THR A 170 -3.09 -33.79 16.35
N GLU A 171 -2.07 -33.54 17.17
CA GLU A 171 -2.19 -32.75 18.38
C GLU A 171 -2.60 -31.30 18.06
N ARG A 172 -3.20 -30.63 19.06
CA ARG A 172 -3.62 -29.23 18.93
C ARG A 172 -2.44 -28.36 18.50
N GLY A 173 -2.63 -27.59 17.44
CA GLY A 173 -1.58 -26.73 16.87
C GLY A 173 -0.71 -27.41 15.81
N SER A 174 -0.94 -28.70 15.49
CA SER A 174 -0.23 -29.40 14.41
C SER A 174 -0.71 -29.07 13.01
N GLN A 175 -1.81 -28.32 12.87
CA GLN A 175 -2.39 -27.92 11.59
C GLN A 175 -2.86 -29.08 10.68
N ASN A 176 -2.80 -30.31 11.17
CA ASN A 176 -3.16 -31.51 10.41
C ASN A 176 -4.59 -31.98 10.66
N THR A 177 -5.26 -31.45 11.69
CA THR A 177 -6.66 -31.78 11.96
C THR A 177 -7.56 -31.15 10.88
N SER A 178 -8.72 -31.75 10.62
CA SER A 178 -9.70 -31.19 9.68
C SER A 178 -10.14 -29.78 10.10
N VAL A 179 -10.28 -29.55 11.40
CA VAL A 179 -10.63 -28.23 11.98
C VAL A 179 -9.55 -27.19 11.71
N ASP A 180 -8.27 -27.54 11.91
CA ASP A 180 -7.18 -26.59 11.65
C ASP A 180 -7.06 -26.25 10.16
N LYS A 181 -7.34 -27.22 9.26
CA LYS A 181 -7.38 -26.98 7.82
C LYS A 181 -8.52 -26.03 7.45
N VAL A 182 -9.70 -26.21 8.04
CA VAL A 182 -10.82 -25.27 7.84
C VAL A 182 -10.45 -23.87 8.34
N ALA A 183 -9.84 -23.76 9.52
CA ALA A 183 -9.36 -22.48 10.05
C ALA A 183 -8.34 -21.82 9.11
N PHE A 184 -7.44 -22.60 8.50
CA PHE A 184 -6.51 -22.10 7.49
C PHE A 184 -7.25 -21.49 6.29
N TYR A 185 -8.20 -22.19 5.69
CA TYR A 185 -8.94 -21.64 4.55
C TYR A 185 -9.75 -20.39 4.91
N VAL A 186 -10.39 -20.39 6.09
CA VAL A 186 -11.23 -19.27 6.53
C VAL A 186 -10.40 -18.05 6.92
N LEU A 187 -9.28 -18.22 7.64
CA LEU A 187 -8.50 -17.11 8.18
C LEU A 187 -7.39 -16.61 7.23
N GLN A 188 -6.99 -17.43 6.26
CA GLN A 188 -6.00 -17.04 5.26
C GLN A 188 -6.63 -16.78 3.88
N ALA A 189 -7.36 -17.74 3.32
CA ALA A 189 -7.86 -17.60 1.96
C ALA A 189 -9.02 -16.59 1.89
N ALA A 190 -9.99 -16.65 2.80
CA ALA A 190 -11.16 -15.77 2.73
C ALA A 190 -10.82 -14.27 2.80
N PRO A 191 -9.91 -13.78 3.69
CA PRO A 191 -9.51 -12.38 3.69
C PRO A 191 -8.80 -11.95 2.41
N GLU A 192 -7.97 -12.82 1.82
CA GLU A 192 -7.29 -12.53 0.56
C GLU A 192 -8.26 -12.46 -0.63
N PHE A 193 -9.23 -13.37 -0.67
CA PHE A 193 -10.29 -13.36 -1.68
C PHE A 193 -11.20 -12.14 -1.51
N LEU A 194 -11.61 -11.83 -0.28
CA LEU A 194 -12.46 -10.68 0.00
C LEU A 194 -11.76 -9.36 -0.33
N ALA A 195 -10.48 -9.24 0.03
CA ALA A 195 -9.67 -8.07 -0.33
C ALA A 195 -9.49 -7.94 -1.85
N SER A 196 -9.27 -9.06 -2.56
CA SER A 196 -9.18 -9.08 -4.02
C SER A 196 -10.50 -8.69 -4.68
N ALA A 197 -11.62 -9.24 -4.18
CA ALA A 197 -12.95 -8.95 -4.66
C ALA A 197 -13.34 -7.49 -4.39
N ALA A 198 -13.01 -6.95 -3.21
CA ALA A 198 -13.24 -5.55 -2.87
C ALA A 198 -12.49 -4.63 -3.84
N LEU A 199 -11.22 -4.92 -4.14
CA LEU A 199 -10.45 -4.17 -5.13
C LEU A 199 -11.02 -4.32 -6.54
N LEU A 200 -11.47 -5.51 -6.94
CA LEU A 200 -12.03 -5.74 -8.28
C LEU A 200 -13.42 -5.11 -8.46
N SER A 201 -14.25 -5.12 -7.43
CA SER A 201 -15.62 -4.60 -7.44
C SER A 201 -15.65 -3.09 -7.69
N THR A 202 -14.62 -2.41 -7.25
CA THR A 202 -14.47 -0.99 -7.47
C THR A 202 -13.67 -0.72 -8.72
N ASN A 203 -14.10 0.24 -9.54
CA ASN A 203 -13.40 0.61 -10.76
C ASN A 203 -12.11 1.37 -10.42
N VAL A 204 -11.06 0.63 -10.04
CA VAL A 204 -9.79 1.14 -9.52
C VAL A 204 -9.14 2.14 -10.48
N LYS A 205 -9.36 1.97 -11.80
CA LYS A 205 -8.86 2.90 -12.82
C LYS A 205 -9.46 4.30 -12.69
N ILE A 206 -10.79 4.38 -12.52
CA ILE A 206 -11.52 5.64 -12.39
C ILE A 206 -11.30 6.26 -11.01
N MET A 207 -11.22 5.44 -9.97
CA MET A 207 -11.13 5.92 -8.60
C MET A 207 -9.76 6.51 -8.27
N PHE A 208 -8.70 5.83 -8.71
CA PHE A 208 -7.30 6.21 -8.45
C PHE A 208 -6.69 7.08 -9.56
N GLY A 209 -7.47 7.44 -10.58
CA GLY A 209 -7.01 8.25 -11.70
C GLY A 209 -5.91 7.58 -12.53
N MET A 210 -5.87 6.24 -12.55
CA MET A 210 -5.01 5.48 -13.47
C MET A 210 -5.65 5.47 -14.86
N GLY A 211 -5.79 6.64 -15.48
CA GLY A 211 -6.02 6.78 -16.89
C GLY A 211 -4.74 6.44 -17.64
N TRP A 212 -4.82 5.55 -18.65
CA TRP A 212 -3.72 5.29 -19.59
C TRP A 212 -3.32 6.59 -20.34
N PHE A 213 -4.23 7.57 -20.35
CA PHE A 213 -4.00 8.92 -20.84
C PHE A 213 -4.38 9.91 -19.73
N GLY A 214 -3.37 10.56 -19.14
CA GLY A 214 -3.59 11.83 -18.50
C GLY A 214 -4.13 12.82 -19.54
N GLY A 215 -5.28 13.42 -19.26
CA GLY A 215 -5.85 14.52 -20.03
C GLY A 215 -6.52 14.11 -21.34
N ARG A 216 -7.86 14.01 -21.32
CA ARG A 216 -8.82 14.33 -22.39
C ARG A 216 -10.11 13.57 -22.12
N GLN A 217 -10.99 14.10 -21.28
CA GLN A 217 -12.40 13.70 -21.31
C GLN A 217 -13.39 14.72 -20.73
N HIS A 218 -13.01 16.00 -20.68
CA HIS A 218 -13.96 17.10 -20.43
C HIS A 218 -13.75 18.28 -21.40
N ALA A 219 -13.62 17.97 -22.68
CA ALA A 219 -13.73 18.95 -23.76
C ALA A 219 -14.55 18.29 -24.87
N GLY A 220 -15.88 18.39 -24.75
CA GLY A 220 -16.77 17.79 -25.75
C GLY A 220 -18.21 17.61 -25.32
N GLU A 221 -18.77 18.49 -24.49
CA GLU A 221 -20.21 18.73 -24.41
C GLU A 221 -20.44 20.21 -24.12
N ALA A 222 -20.35 21.03 -25.18
CA ALA A 222 -20.98 22.33 -25.32
C ALA A 222 -21.25 22.54 -26.81
#